data_AF-A0A8H8J0S4-F1
#
_entry.id   AF-A0A8H8J0S4-F1
#
_cell.length_a   1.000
_cell.length_b   1.000
_cell.length_c   1.000
_cell.angle_alpha   90.00
_cell.angle_beta   90.00
_cell.angle_gamma   90.00
#
_symmetry.space_group_name_H-M   'P 1'
#
loop_
_entity.id
_entity.type
_entity.pdbx_description
1 polymer ?
#
loop_
_entity_poly.entity_id
_entity_poly.type
_entity_poly.pdbx_seq_one_letter_code
_entity_poly.pdbx_strand_id
1 'polypeptide(L)'
;MDRPFFGPPAKPSHFLAFPVYRNEHVRKHVEEFQRRLLADSANVYGLDKTIFMNPWRLHITVGVVGLDDEPPSAGFRPRTVESALQLLASLGGRITAILNGKKLRVALDKIDITQREYSHSMEGQLAHVLFIGPARVGPNAPLRRVMDLVYNEFKNQGYISENRSPHVYLKAGYSDSLHIDEHEVSEAQV
;
A
#
# COMPACT_ATOMS: atom_id res chain seq x y z
N MET A 1 -28.62 -14.43 -8.12
CA MET A 1 -27.43 -14.97 -7.42
C MET A 1 -27.30 -14.20 -6.12
N ASP A 2 -27.48 -14.87 -4.98
CA ASP A 2 -27.30 -14.25 -3.67
C ASP A 2 -25.85 -13.85 -3.48
N ARG A 3 -25.61 -12.59 -3.11
CA ARG A 3 -24.27 -12.16 -2.72
C ARG A 3 -23.93 -12.83 -1.40
N PRO A 4 -22.76 -13.47 -1.26
CA PRO A 4 -22.35 -14.06 0.00
C PRO A 4 -22.39 -12.98 1.09
N PHE A 5 -23.06 -13.30 2.20
CA PHE A 5 -23.13 -12.42 3.35
C PHE A 5 -21.80 -12.55 4.10
N PHE A 6 -21.02 -11.48 4.14
CA PHE A 6 -19.80 -11.41 4.93
C PHE A 6 -20.13 -10.77 6.28
N GLY A 7 -19.44 -11.19 7.34
CA GLY A 7 -19.51 -10.49 8.62
C GLY A 7 -19.05 -9.03 8.51
N PRO A 8 -19.11 -8.24 9.59
CA PRO A 8 -18.66 -6.85 9.59
C PRO A 8 -17.25 -6.73 8.99
N PRO A 9 -16.91 -5.59 8.34
CA PRO A 9 -15.59 -5.38 7.75
C PRO A 9 -14.48 -5.63 8.77
N ALA A 10 -13.58 -6.58 8.48
CA ALA A 10 -12.39 -6.76 9.29
C ALA A 10 -11.51 -5.51 9.20
N LYS A 11 -10.83 -5.17 10.31
CA LYS A 11 -9.86 -4.08 10.32
C LYS A 11 -8.77 -4.39 9.28
N PRO A 12 -8.34 -3.39 8.47
CA PRO A 12 -7.21 -3.55 7.56
C PRO A 12 -5.97 -4.09 8.31
N SER A 13 -5.49 -5.26 7.90
CA SER A 13 -4.36 -5.95 8.55
C SER A 13 -3.28 -6.38 7.55
N HIS A 14 -3.67 -6.68 6.32
CA HIS A 14 -2.77 -7.13 5.26
C HIS A 14 -2.96 -6.30 3.99
N PHE A 15 -2.10 -6.48 3.01
CA PHE A 15 -2.25 -5.83 1.71
C PHE A 15 -1.78 -6.76 0.58
N LEU A 16 -2.37 -6.56 -0.59
CA LEU A 16 -1.97 -7.21 -1.83
C LEU A 16 -1.01 -6.29 -2.57
N ALA A 17 0.09 -6.83 -3.09
CA ALA A 17 1.07 -6.02 -3.80
C ALA A 17 1.85 -6.78 -4.87
N PHE A 18 2.34 -6.03 -5.87
CA PHE A 18 3.41 -6.49 -6.75
C PHE A 18 4.76 -6.10 -6.16
N PRO A 19 5.67 -7.07 -5.91
CA PRO A 19 6.99 -6.77 -5.37
C PRO A 19 7.85 -6.07 -6.45
N VAL A 20 8.29 -4.84 -6.18
CA VAL A 20 9.18 -4.08 -7.08
C VAL A 20 10.63 -4.27 -6.69
N TYR A 21 10.91 -4.50 -5.41
CA TYR A 21 12.27 -4.67 -4.86
C TYR A 21 13.10 -5.77 -5.54
N ARG A 22 12.46 -6.71 -6.24
CA ARG A 22 13.13 -7.77 -7.02
C ARG A 22 13.86 -7.23 -8.25
N ASN A 23 13.56 -6.01 -8.68
CA ASN A 23 14.30 -5.34 -9.73
C ASN A 23 15.47 -4.56 -9.12
N GLU A 24 16.69 -5.10 -9.30
CA GLU A 24 17.91 -4.50 -8.75
C GLU A 24 18.17 -3.08 -9.27
N HIS A 25 17.85 -2.80 -10.53
CA HIS A 25 18.02 -1.46 -11.10
C HIS A 25 17.14 -0.44 -10.38
N VAL A 26 15.86 -0.76 -10.16
CA VAL A 26 14.95 0.13 -9.41
C VAL A 26 15.47 0.33 -7.99
N ARG A 27 15.89 -0.74 -7.32
CA ARG A 27 16.40 -0.67 -5.95
C ARG A 27 17.64 0.24 -5.85
N LYS A 28 18.63 0.05 -6.73
CA LYS A 28 19.84 0.87 -6.79
C LYS A 28 19.55 2.35 -7.10
N HIS A 29 18.60 2.62 -8.01
CA HIS A 29 18.23 4.01 -8.33
C HIS A 29 17.54 4.70 -7.15
N VAL A 30 16.68 4.00 -6.42
CA VAL A 30 16.04 4.53 -5.22
C VAL A 30 17.07 4.73 -4.10
N GLU A 31 17.97 3.78 -3.87
CA GLU A 31 19.09 3.91 -2.91
C GLU A 31 19.94 5.15 -3.22
N GLU A 32 20.32 5.34 -4.48
CA GLU A 32 21.11 6.49 -4.92
C GLU A 32 20.36 7.81 -4.79
N PHE A 33 19.06 7.83 -5.13
CA PHE A 33 18.20 9.00 -4.92
C PHE A 33 18.13 9.38 -3.44
N GLN A 34 17.86 8.43 -2.55
CA GLN A 34 17.80 8.64 -1.10
C GLN A 34 19.14 9.15 -0.57
N ARG A 35 20.26 8.54 -0.99
CA ARG A 35 21.61 8.96 -0.60
C ARG A 35 21.91 10.39 -1.02
N ARG A 36 21.57 10.79 -2.24
CA ARG A 36 21.78 12.16 -2.74
C ARG A 36 20.91 13.16 -1.99
N LEU A 37 19.66 12.83 -1.75
CA LEU A 37 18.72 13.71 -1.05
C LEU A 37 19.15 13.93 0.41
N LEU A 38 19.62 12.87 1.08
CA LEU A 38 20.18 12.96 2.44
C LEU A 38 21.53 13.69 2.51
N ALA A 39 22.36 13.63 1.46
CA ALA A 39 23.61 14.39 1.41
C ALA A 39 23.39 15.92 1.35
N ASP A 40 22.23 16.36 0.86
CA ASP A 40 21.80 17.76 0.81
C ASP A 40 20.88 18.16 2.00
N SER A 41 20.74 17.27 3.00
CA SER A 41 19.79 17.44 4.12
C SER A 41 20.04 18.67 4.99
N ALA A 42 21.22 19.29 4.92
CA ALA A 42 21.51 20.56 5.61
C ALA A 42 20.55 21.69 5.21
N ASN A 43 19.87 21.56 4.06
CA ASN A 43 18.99 22.59 3.50
C ASN A 43 17.48 22.29 3.64
N VAL A 44 17.07 21.11 4.15
CA VAL A 44 15.65 20.72 4.21
C VAL A 44 15.27 20.27 5.62
N TYR A 45 14.58 21.15 6.33
CA TYR A 45 14.05 20.85 7.67
C TYR A 45 13.13 19.62 7.66
N GLY A 46 13.34 18.70 8.60
CA GLY A 46 12.56 17.46 8.73
C GLY A 46 12.95 16.33 7.77
N LEU A 47 13.96 16.53 6.91
CA LEU A 47 14.47 15.50 6.04
C LEU A 47 15.45 14.58 6.78
N ASP A 48 14.96 13.46 7.29
CA ASP A 48 15.76 12.43 7.96
C ASP A 48 15.64 11.06 7.26
N LYS A 49 16.64 10.18 7.46
CA LYS A 49 16.66 8.83 6.89
C LYS A 49 15.42 8.00 7.23
N THR A 50 14.77 8.26 8.37
CA THR A 50 13.60 7.52 8.86
C THR A 50 12.34 7.75 8.02
N ILE A 51 12.27 8.84 7.24
CA ILE A 51 11.12 9.11 6.37
C ILE A 51 11.16 8.27 5.08
N PHE A 52 12.34 7.74 4.76
CA PHE A 52 12.55 6.92 3.57
C PHE A 52 12.21 5.46 3.83
N MET A 53 11.45 4.87 2.90
CA MET A 53 11.24 3.44 2.91
C MET A 53 12.53 2.71 2.53
N ASN A 54 12.84 1.64 3.27
CA ASN A 54 13.89 0.69 2.89
C ASN A 54 13.61 0.18 1.45
N PRO A 55 14.56 0.31 0.51
CA PRO A 55 14.38 -0.10 -0.90
C PRO A 55 14.00 -1.59 -1.10
N TRP A 56 14.28 -2.46 -0.12
CA TRP A 56 13.82 -3.85 -0.11
C TRP A 56 12.32 -4.03 0.16
N ARG A 57 11.64 -2.97 0.61
CA ARG A 57 10.20 -2.95 0.86
C ARG A 57 9.40 -2.32 -0.29
N LEU A 58 10.06 -1.95 -1.39
CA LEU A 58 9.39 -1.35 -2.55
C LEU A 58 8.39 -2.33 -3.18
N HIS A 59 7.14 -1.90 -3.28
CA HIS A 59 6.05 -2.68 -3.82
C HIS A 59 4.99 -1.75 -4.41
N ILE A 60 4.20 -2.24 -5.36
CA ILE A 60 3.00 -1.57 -5.86
C ILE A 60 1.81 -2.14 -5.10
N THR A 61 1.15 -1.32 -4.28
CA THR A 61 -0.06 -1.75 -3.56
C THR A 61 -1.24 -1.91 -4.54
N VAL A 62 -1.97 -3.03 -4.44
CA VAL A 62 -3.18 -3.29 -5.23
C VAL A 62 -4.43 -3.00 -4.41
N GLY A 63 -4.41 -3.40 -3.14
CA GLY A 63 -5.51 -3.19 -2.21
C GLY A 63 -5.10 -3.58 -0.79
N VAL A 64 -5.75 -2.98 0.20
CA VAL A 64 -5.58 -3.34 1.62
C VAL A 64 -6.74 -4.23 2.01
N VAL A 65 -6.45 -5.35 2.68
CA VAL A 65 -7.44 -6.36 3.04
C VAL A 65 -7.56 -6.48 4.56
N GLY A 66 -8.78 -6.74 5.02
CA GLY A 66 -9.06 -7.17 6.38
C GLY A 66 -9.17 -8.69 6.42
N LEU A 67 -8.36 -9.33 7.26
CA LEU A 67 -8.42 -10.77 7.52
C LEU A 67 -8.91 -11.00 8.95
N ASP A 68 -9.72 -12.04 9.13
CA ASP A 68 -10.23 -12.46 10.43
C ASP A 68 -9.20 -13.39 11.10
N ASP A 69 -8.83 -13.12 12.36
CA ASP A 69 -7.90 -13.96 13.13
C ASP A 69 -8.56 -15.26 13.63
N GLU A 70 -9.88 -15.24 13.81
CA GLU A 70 -10.69 -16.39 14.23
C GLU A 70 -11.83 -16.66 13.24
N PRO A 71 -12.25 -17.93 13.09
CA PRO A 71 -13.42 -18.26 12.27
C PRO A 71 -14.68 -17.57 12.85
N PRO A 72 -15.52 -16.95 12.01
CA PRO A 72 -16.63 -16.14 12.48
C PRO A 72 -17.65 -17.00 13.24
N SER A 73 -18.16 -16.46 14.34
CA SER A 73 -19.06 -17.15 15.28
C SER A 73 -20.47 -17.45 14.72
N ALA A 74 -20.76 -17.12 13.46
CA ALA A 74 -22.11 -17.20 12.90
C ALA A 74 -22.12 -17.31 11.37
N GLY A 75 -22.06 -18.53 10.81
CA GLY A 75 -22.45 -18.83 9.41
C GLY A 75 -21.75 -18.08 8.25
N PHE A 76 -20.85 -17.14 8.54
CA PHE A 76 -20.13 -16.36 7.56
C PHE A 76 -18.93 -17.15 7.04
N ARG A 77 -18.52 -16.85 5.80
CA ARG A 77 -17.26 -17.38 5.29
C ARG A 77 -16.09 -16.64 5.94
N PRO A 78 -15.16 -17.33 6.62
CA PRO A 78 -13.99 -16.69 7.21
C PRO A 78 -13.05 -16.12 6.14
N ARG A 79 -12.55 -14.91 6.38
CA ARG A 79 -11.51 -14.26 5.55
C ARG A 79 -10.15 -14.51 6.19
N THR A 80 -9.67 -15.74 6.14
CA THR A 80 -8.34 -16.09 6.67
C THR A 80 -7.25 -15.81 5.64
N VAL A 81 -5.99 -15.87 6.09
CA VAL A 81 -4.81 -15.87 5.19
C VAL A 81 -4.91 -17.01 4.19
N GLU A 82 -5.34 -18.20 4.63
CA GLU A 82 -5.45 -19.37 3.76
C GLU A 82 -6.47 -19.16 2.64
N SER A 83 -7.68 -18.69 2.96
CA SER A 83 -8.71 -18.45 1.95
C SER A 83 -8.34 -17.31 1.00
N ALA A 84 -7.63 -16.29 1.50
CA ALA A 84 -7.05 -15.23 0.67
C ALA A 84 -5.97 -15.77 -0.31
N LEU A 85 -5.09 -16.66 0.14
CA LEU A 85 -4.07 -17.29 -0.71
C LEU A 85 -4.70 -18.20 -1.77
N GLN A 86 -5.72 -18.98 -1.42
CA GLN A 86 -6.49 -19.80 -2.36
C GLN A 86 -7.16 -18.93 -3.44
N LEU A 87 -7.78 -17.81 -3.04
CA LEU A 87 -8.34 -16.86 -3.99
C LEU A 87 -7.25 -16.31 -4.92
N LEU A 88 -6.12 -15.84 -4.39
CA LEU A 88 -5.03 -15.32 -5.21
C LEU A 88 -4.49 -16.37 -6.20
N ALA A 89 -4.33 -17.62 -5.77
CA ALA A 89 -3.90 -18.72 -6.62
C ALA A 89 -4.89 -18.98 -7.77
N SER A 90 -6.20 -18.92 -7.49
CA SER A 90 -7.25 -19.12 -8.50
C SER A 90 -7.22 -18.06 -9.61
N LEU A 91 -6.70 -16.85 -9.33
CA LEU A 91 -6.59 -15.78 -10.32
C LEU A 91 -5.43 -15.96 -11.30
N GLY A 92 -4.48 -16.86 -11.01
CA GLY A 92 -3.25 -17.03 -11.79
C GLY A 92 -3.48 -17.25 -13.30
N GLY A 93 -4.45 -18.10 -13.66
CA GLY A 93 -4.81 -18.34 -15.06
C GLY A 93 -5.37 -17.09 -15.76
N ARG A 94 -6.24 -16.33 -15.09
CA ARG A 94 -6.83 -15.09 -15.63
C ARG A 94 -5.80 -13.97 -15.75
N ILE A 95 -4.89 -13.85 -14.78
CA ILE A 95 -3.75 -12.93 -14.84
C ILE A 95 -2.87 -13.28 -16.04
N THR A 96 -2.54 -14.55 -16.23
CA THR A 96 -1.73 -15.03 -17.36
C THR A 96 -2.39 -14.72 -18.71
N ALA A 97 -3.71 -14.87 -18.80
CA ALA A 97 -4.49 -14.51 -19.98
C ALA A 97 -4.46 -12.99 -20.27
N ILE A 98 -4.59 -12.13 -19.24
CA ILE A 98 -4.48 -10.67 -19.40
C ILE A 98 -3.08 -10.28 -19.92
N LEU A 99 -2.05 -10.96 -19.42
CA LEU A 99 -0.67 -10.70 -19.81
C LEU A 99 -0.28 -11.37 -21.15
N ASN A 100 -1.13 -12.25 -21.68
CA ASN A 100 -0.88 -13.02 -22.90
C ASN A 100 0.51 -13.70 -22.90
N GLY A 101 0.87 -14.31 -21.76
CA GLY A 101 2.16 -14.97 -21.55
C GLY A 101 3.39 -14.03 -21.50
N LYS A 102 3.20 -12.71 -21.62
CA LYS A 102 4.30 -11.73 -21.56
C LYS A 102 4.57 -11.27 -20.13
N LYS A 103 5.82 -10.88 -19.85
CA LYS A 103 6.15 -10.22 -18.58
C LYS A 103 5.49 -8.85 -18.52
N LEU A 104 4.86 -8.52 -17.39
CA LEU A 104 4.34 -7.20 -17.13
C LEU A 104 5.51 -6.20 -17.02
N ARG A 105 5.46 -5.12 -17.79
CA ARG A 105 6.39 -3.99 -17.69
C ARG A 105 5.64 -2.76 -17.21
N VAL A 106 6.19 -2.10 -16.20
CA VAL A 106 5.62 -0.90 -15.59
C VAL A 106 6.68 0.19 -15.65
N ALA A 107 6.36 1.29 -16.32
CA ALA A 107 7.22 2.49 -16.28
C ALA A 107 7.08 3.17 -14.92
N LEU A 108 8.20 3.59 -14.35
CA LEU A 108 8.28 4.37 -13.12
C LEU A 108 8.84 5.75 -13.46
N ASP A 109 8.04 6.55 -14.17
CA ASP A 109 8.44 7.79 -14.83
C ASP A 109 7.79 9.06 -14.24
N LYS A 110 7.06 8.92 -13.12
CA LYS A 110 6.50 10.03 -12.36
C LYS A 110 6.82 9.90 -10.88
N ILE A 111 7.23 11.01 -10.26
CA ILE A 111 7.28 11.19 -8.82
C ILE A 111 6.17 12.18 -8.44
N ASP A 112 5.41 11.90 -7.39
CA ASP A 112 4.31 12.75 -6.94
C ASP A 112 4.01 12.54 -5.45
N ILE A 113 3.15 13.38 -4.86
CA ILE A 113 2.74 13.31 -3.46
C ILE A 113 1.26 12.91 -3.40
N THR A 114 0.95 11.88 -2.61
CA THR A 114 -0.45 11.57 -2.31
C THR A 114 -0.98 12.63 -1.36
N GLN A 115 -1.97 13.39 -1.81
CA GLN A 115 -2.80 14.24 -0.96
C GLN A 115 -3.89 13.34 -0.38
N ARG A 116 -3.86 13.09 0.94
CA ARG A 116 -5.01 12.48 1.62
C ARG A 116 -6.03 13.60 1.85
N GLU A 117 -7.21 13.47 1.24
CA GLU A 117 -8.35 14.26 1.66
C GLU A 117 -8.70 13.88 3.10
N TYR A 118 -8.85 14.89 3.96
CA TYR A 118 -9.20 14.87 5.37
C TYR A 118 -9.83 13.56 5.87
N SER A 119 -9.08 12.75 6.63
CA SER A 119 -9.73 11.80 7.54
C SER A 119 -10.32 12.59 8.71
N HIS A 120 -11.62 12.50 8.93
CA HIS A 120 -12.37 13.10 10.05
C HIS A 120 -11.95 12.61 11.44
N SER A 121 -10.82 11.91 11.56
CA SER A 121 -10.27 11.43 12.82
C SER A 121 -8.85 11.97 12.96
N MET A 122 -8.69 12.85 13.93
CA MET A 122 -7.47 13.55 14.37
C MET A 122 -7.18 14.86 13.65
N GLU A 123 -7.25 15.93 14.44
CA GLU A 123 -6.79 17.28 14.10
C GLU A 123 -5.40 17.23 13.46
N GLY A 124 -5.29 17.84 12.28
CA GLY A 124 -4.06 18.51 11.86
C GLY A 124 -2.94 17.70 11.20
N GLN A 125 -2.92 16.36 11.23
CA GLN A 125 -1.79 15.61 10.65
C GLN A 125 -2.03 15.12 9.22
N LEU A 126 -1.60 15.94 8.26
CA LEU A 126 -1.51 15.56 6.85
C LEU A 126 -0.26 14.69 6.63
N ALA A 127 -0.42 13.37 6.66
CA ALA A 127 0.64 12.46 6.21
C ALA A 127 0.72 12.46 4.68
N HIS A 128 1.58 13.33 4.14
CA HIS A 128 1.94 13.34 2.73
C HIS A 128 2.86 12.17 2.41
N VAL A 129 2.49 11.35 1.42
CA VAL A 129 3.31 10.21 0.97
C VAL A 129 3.89 10.54 -0.39
N LEU A 130 5.21 10.69 -0.47
CA LEU A 130 5.93 10.72 -1.74
C LEU A 130 5.88 9.33 -2.38
N PHE A 131 5.55 9.26 -3.67
CA PHE A 131 5.54 8.02 -4.42
C PHE A 131 6.14 8.17 -5.81
N ILE A 132 6.58 7.05 -6.36
CA ILE A 132 7.02 6.91 -7.74
C ILE A 132 6.10 5.89 -8.43
N GLY A 133 5.69 6.19 -9.66
CA GLY A 133 4.79 5.34 -10.42
C GLY A 133 4.72 5.72 -11.90
N PRO A 134 3.88 5.04 -12.68
CA PRO A 134 3.62 5.40 -14.07
C PRO A 134 2.87 6.74 -14.16
N ALA A 135 3.31 7.64 -15.02
CA ALA A 135 2.71 8.94 -15.25
C ALA A 135 1.26 8.84 -15.75
N ARG A 136 0.98 7.85 -16.60
CA ARG A 136 -0.35 7.53 -17.11
C ARG A 136 -0.50 6.03 -17.26
N VAL A 137 -1.58 5.48 -16.72
CA VAL A 137 -1.99 4.10 -16.97
C VAL A 137 -3.32 4.15 -17.70
N GLY A 138 -3.30 3.83 -18.99
CA GLY A 138 -4.52 3.77 -19.79
C GLY A 138 -5.48 2.69 -19.25
N PRO A 139 -6.80 2.83 -19.47
CA PRO A 139 -7.79 1.88 -18.95
C PRO A 139 -7.56 0.45 -19.44
N ASN A 140 -7.00 0.29 -20.64
CA ASN A 140 -6.71 -1.01 -21.25
C ASN A 140 -5.28 -1.51 -20.98
N ALA A 141 -4.47 -0.78 -20.22
CA ALA A 141 -3.11 -1.18 -19.92
C ALA A 141 -3.09 -2.49 -19.11
N PRO A 142 -2.18 -3.43 -19.39
CA PRO A 142 -2.12 -4.72 -18.67
C PRO A 142 -2.04 -4.56 -17.15
N LEU A 143 -1.24 -3.60 -16.66
CA LEU A 143 -1.14 -3.29 -15.23
C LEU A 143 -2.51 -2.97 -14.62
N ARG A 144 -3.26 -2.06 -15.25
CA ARG A 144 -4.58 -1.65 -14.77
C ARG A 144 -5.54 -2.82 -14.74
N ARG A 145 -5.60 -3.60 -15.84
CA ARG A 145 -6.49 -4.76 -15.94
C ARG A 145 -6.19 -5.83 -14.89
N VAL A 146 -4.91 -6.10 -14.62
CA VAL A 146 -4.52 -7.05 -13.55
C VAL A 146 -4.87 -6.49 -12.17
N MET A 147 -4.59 -5.22 -11.90
CA MET A 147 -4.93 -4.60 -10.62
C MET A 147 -6.44 -4.60 -10.37
N ASP A 148 -7.23 -4.19 -11.38
CA ASP A 148 -8.70 -4.18 -11.30
C ASP A 148 -9.25 -5.59 -11.12
N LEU A 149 -8.70 -6.59 -11.82
CA LEU A 149 -9.07 -7.99 -11.62
C LEU A 149 -8.87 -8.41 -10.16
N VAL A 150 -7.65 -8.26 -9.63
CA VAL A 150 -7.32 -8.70 -8.26
C VAL A 150 -8.13 -7.94 -7.23
N TYR A 151 -8.20 -6.62 -7.34
CA TYR A 151 -8.95 -5.78 -6.43
C TYR A 151 -10.44 -6.15 -6.41
N ASN A 152 -11.07 -6.27 -7.58
CA ASN A 152 -12.50 -6.56 -7.65
C ASN A 152 -12.83 -7.96 -7.12
N GLU A 153 -11.98 -8.96 -7.37
CA GLU A 153 -12.21 -10.32 -6.84
C GLU A 153 -12.12 -10.36 -5.33
N PHE A 154 -11.10 -9.73 -4.74
CA PHE A 154 -10.98 -9.65 -3.28
C PHE A 154 -12.11 -8.84 -2.64
N LYS A 155 -12.53 -7.76 -3.29
CA LYS A 155 -13.67 -6.96 -2.85
C LYS A 155 -15.00 -7.73 -2.92
N ASN A 156 -15.24 -8.43 -4.03
CA ASN A 156 -16.45 -9.26 -4.22
C ASN A 156 -16.51 -10.41 -3.21
N GLN A 157 -15.35 -10.87 -2.73
CA GLN A 157 -15.22 -11.88 -1.69
C GLN A 157 -15.12 -11.27 -0.27
N GLY A 158 -15.42 -9.98 -0.12
CA GLY A 158 -15.56 -9.32 1.19
C GLY A 158 -14.25 -9.03 1.93
N TYR A 159 -13.09 -9.23 1.31
CA TYR A 159 -11.77 -8.94 1.91
C TYR A 159 -11.43 -7.44 1.92
N ILE A 160 -11.98 -6.67 0.98
CA ILE A 160 -11.75 -5.23 0.85
C ILE A 160 -13.06 -4.50 1.09
N SER A 161 -13.08 -3.65 2.12
CA SER A 161 -14.23 -2.82 2.49
C SER A 161 -14.16 -1.40 1.91
N GLU A 162 -12.96 -0.88 1.66
CA GLU A 162 -12.76 0.47 1.15
C GLU A 162 -12.97 0.55 -0.38
N ASN A 163 -13.81 1.49 -0.82
CA ASN A 163 -13.88 1.93 -2.21
C ASN A 163 -12.73 2.89 -2.51
N ARG A 164 -11.55 2.36 -2.83
CA ARG A 164 -10.44 3.15 -3.37
C ARG A 164 -10.01 2.58 -4.70
N SER A 165 -9.69 3.47 -5.64
CA SER A 165 -9.12 3.02 -6.92
C SER A 165 -7.77 2.35 -6.65
N PRO A 166 -7.42 1.27 -7.37
CA PRO A 166 -6.09 0.71 -7.29
C PRO A 166 -5.07 1.75 -7.77
N HIS A 167 -4.15 2.13 -6.89
CA HIS A 167 -3.13 3.13 -7.16
C HIS A 167 -1.75 2.51 -7.05
N VAL A 168 -0.85 2.90 -7.96
CA VAL A 168 0.55 2.49 -7.88
C VAL A 168 1.29 3.41 -6.94
N TYR A 169 1.49 2.93 -5.71
CA TYR A 169 2.31 3.64 -4.73
C TYR A 169 3.65 2.94 -4.59
N LEU A 170 4.74 3.68 -4.72
CA LEU A 170 5.97 3.36 -4.00
C LEU A 170 5.97 4.21 -2.74
N LYS A 171 5.42 3.70 -1.64
CA LYS A 171 5.27 4.48 -0.40
C LYS A 171 6.65 4.84 0.18
N ALA A 172 7.01 6.11 0.27
CA ALA A 172 7.92 6.60 1.31
C ALA A 172 7.04 7.03 2.49
N GLY A 173 7.15 6.34 3.63
CA GLY A 173 6.23 6.53 4.74
C GLY A 173 6.96 6.88 6.02
N TYR A 174 6.66 8.07 6.54
CA TYR A 174 6.79 8.42 7.95
C TYR A 174 5.86 7.50 8.78
N SER A 175 6.39 6.92 9.85
CA SER A 175 5.64 6.14 10.84
C SER A 175 5.69 6.94 12.13
N ASP A 176 4.61 7.65 12.46
CA ASP A 176 4.46 8.19 13.81
C ASP A 176 4.20 7.02 14.76
N SER A 177 5.25 6.66 15.48
CA SER A 177 5.18 5.94 16.74
C SER A 177 6.29 6.49 17.63
N LEU A 178 6.18 7.78 17.92
CA LEU A 178 6.79 8.40 19.09
C LEU A 178 5.64 9.01 19.89
N HIS A 179 5.10 8.22 20.83
CA HIS A 179 4.54 8.82 22.03
C HIS A 179 5.71 9.54 22.71
N ILE A 180 5.80 10.85 22.51
CA ILE A 180 6.52 11.70 23.44
C ILE A 180 5.56 11.83 24.62
N ASP A 181 5.86 11.10 25.69
CA ASP A 181 5.26 11.36 26.99
C ASP A 181 5.60 12.81 27.37
N GLU A 182 4.60 13.67 27.33
CA GLU A 182 4.64 14.96 28.01
C GLU A 182 4.58 14.70 29.53
N HIS A 183 5.72 14.36 30.13
CA HIS A 183 5.92 14.58 31.56
C HIS A 183 6.66 15.89 31.78
N GLU A 184 5.85 16.93 31.86
CA GLU A 184 5.88 17.98 32.88
C GLU A 184 7.27 18.41 33.39
N VAL A 185 7.72 19.54 32.85
CA VAL A 185 8.79 20.35 33.42
C VAL A 185 8.23 21.11 34.63
N SER A 186 8.62 20.70 35.82
CA SER A 186 8.59 21.47 37.08
C SER A 186 9.81 21.01 37.89
N GLU A 187 10.71 21.81 38.45
CA GLU A 187 10.71 23.20 38.88
C GLU A 187 12.17 23.69 38.86
N ALA A 188 12.38 24.98 38.57
CA ALA A 188 13.50 25.74 39.11
C ALA A 188 13.09 27.21 39.12
N GLN A 189 12.40 27.63 40.19
CA GLN A 189 12.29 29.03 40.53
C GLN A 189 13.57 29.46 41.27
N VAL A 190 14.12 30.56 40.77
CA VAL A 190 15.01 31.60 41.36
C VAL A 190 15.50 31.37 42.78
#